data_AF-A0A931UMK5-F1
#
_entry.id   AF-A0A931UMK5-F1
#
_cell.length_a   1.000
_cell.length_b   1.000
_cell.length_c   1.000
_cell.angle_alpha   90.00
_cell.angle_beta   90.00
_cell.angle_gamma   90.00
#
_symmetry.space_group_name_H-M   'P 1'
#
loop_
_entity.id
_entity.type
_entity.pdbx_description
1 polymer ?
#
loop_
_entity_poly.entity_id
_entity_poly.type
_entity_poly.pdbx_seq_one_letter_code
_entity_poly.pdbx_strand_id
1 'polypeptide(L)'
;AKRLNHDYVGTEHILLGLIALGEGVAAQVLANLGVDLRRVRSEIEKIVGTGDNVMLLGEIPFTPRAKKVLELALDDRKRQSLQVRIPPCAAS
;
A
#
# COMPACT_ATOMS: atom_id res chain seq x y z
N ALA A 1 -10.35 2.59 5.60
CA ALA A 1 -11.24 3.76 5.45
C ALA A 1 -12.54 3.50 6.19
N LYS A 2 -13.48 2.71 5.65
CA LYS A 2 -14.79 2.44 6.26
C LYS A 2 -14.74 2.00 7.73
N ARG A 3 -13.92 0.98 8.07
CA ARG A 3 -13.79 0.48 9.46
C ARG A 3 -13.29 1.55 10.45
N LEU A 4 -12.54 2.54 9.97
CA LEU A 4 -11.99 3.63 10.78
C LEU A 4 -12.81 4.92 10.62
N ASN A 5 -13.96 4.89 9.95
CA ASN A 5 -14.81 6.07 9.69
C ASN A 5 -14.06 7.24 9.03
N HIS A 6 -13.08 6.93 8.18
CA HIS A 6 -12.43 7.94 7.34
C HIS A 6 -13.15 8.10 6.01
N ASP A 7 -13.37 9.35 5.63
CA ASP A 7 -13.95 9.79 4.35
C ASP A 7 -12.91 9.90 3.23
N TYR A 8 -11.70 9.38 3.46
CA TYR A 8 -10.62 9.31 2.48
C TYR A 8 -9.86 7.98 2.55
N VAL A 9 -9.12 7.68 1.49
CA VAL A 9 -8.10 6.62 1.44
C VAL A 9 -6.71 7.26 1.38
N GLY A 10 -5.99 7.22 2.50
CA GLY A 10 -4.60 7.64 2.63
C GLY A 10 -3.60 6.49 2.50
N THR A 11 -2.32 6.80 2.65
CA THR A 11 -1.23 5.81 2.52
C THR A 11 -1.25 4.78 3.64
N GLU A 12 -1.71 5.17 4.82
CA GLU A 12 -1.95 4.30 5.97
C GLU A 12 -3.00 3.23 5.65
N HIS A 13 -4.05 3.58 4.90
CA HIS A 13 -5.05 2.62 4.46
C HIS A 13 -4.53 1.64 3.42
N ILE A 14 -3.66 2.10 2.51
CA ILE A 14 -2.96 1.22 1.55
C ILE A 14 -2.08 0.23 2.30
N LEU A 15 -1.27 0.70 3.25
CA LEU A 15 -0.42 -0.16 4.07
C LEU A 15 -1.25 -1.15 4.90
N LEU A 16 -2.32 -0.69 5.55
CA LEU A 16 -3.25 -1.56 6.28
C LEU A 16 -3.88 -2.62 5.37
N GLY A 17 -4.19 -2.28 4.12
CA GLY A 17 -4.67 -3.23 3.12
C GLY A 17 -3.63 -4.29 2.77
N LEU A 18 -2.39 -3.88 2.49
CA LEU A 18 -1.28 -4.79 2.17
C LEU A 18 -0.99 -5.76 3.31
N ILE A 19 -0.95 -5.30 4.56
CA ILE A 19 -0.69 -6.18 5.71
C ILE A 19 -1.91 -7.05 6.07
N ALA A 20 -3.13 -6.61 5.76
CA ALA A 20 -4.34 -7.38 6.04
C ALA A 20 -4.48 -8.63 5.16
N LEU A 21 -3.84 -8.63 3.98
CA LEU A 21 -3.74 -9.83 3.15
C LEU A 21 -2.94 -10.93 3.88
N GLY A 22 -1.96 -10.56 4.69
CA GLY A 22 -1.13 -11.50 5.45
C GLY A 22 -0.17 -12.34 4.60
N GLU A 23 -0.24 -12.22 3.28
CA GLU A 23 0.54 -12.98 2.31
C GLU A 23 1.12 -12.08 1.21
N GLY A 24 1.98 -12.67 0.37
CA GLY A 24 2.60 -11.99 -0.77
C GLY A 24 3.87 -11.19 -0.43
N VAL A 25 4.37 -10.46 -1.43
CA VAL A 25 5.70 -9.82 -1.39
C VAL A 25 5.79 -8.78 -0.27
N ALA A 26 4.76 -7.96 -0.05
CA ALA A 26 4.78 -6.93 0.98
C ALA A 26 4.89 -7.52 2.39
N ALA A 27 4.13 -8.58 2.70
CA ALA A 27 4.21 -9.28 3.97
C ALA A 27 5.58 -9.92 4.18
N GLN A 28 6.13 -10.56 3.14
CA GLN A 28 7.47 -11.17 3.20
C GLN A 28 8.57 -10.13 3.42
N VAL A 29 8.52 -8.98 2.74
CA VAL A 29 9.50 -7.90 2.91
C VAL A 29 9.45 -7.36 4.34
N LEU A 30 8.26 -7.11 4.89
CA LEU A 30 8.12 -6.65 6.27
C LEU A 30 8.63 -7.69 7.28
N ALA A 31 8.31 -8.97 7.08
CA ALA A 31 8.81 -10.06 7.92
C ALA A 31 10.35 -10.16 7.87
N ASN A 32 10.95 -10.03 6.68
CA ASN A 32 12.40 -10.05 6.50
C ASN A 32 13.11 -8.85 7.16
N LEU A 33 12.39 -7.74 7.34
CA LEU A 33 12.87 -6.57 8.10
C LEU A 33 12.66 -6.73 9.62
N GLY A 34 12.20 -7.88 10.10
CA GLY A 34 11.93 -8.15 11.52
C GLY A 34 10.69 -7.42 12.06
N VAL A 35 9.78 -7.01 11.17
CA VAL A 35 8.60 -6.24 11.54
C VAL A 35 7.41 -7.15 11.80
N ASP A 36 6.83 -7.07 13.01
CA ASP A 36 5.58 -7.76 13.33
C ASP A 36 4.38 -7.02 12.73
N LEU A 37 3.68 -7.67 11.79
CA LEU A 37 2.50 -7.12 11.12
C LEU A 37 1.37 -6.74 12.10
N ARG A 38 1.20 -7.49 13.20
CA ARG A 38 0.20 -7.16 14.23
C ARG A 38 0.57 -5.88 14.95
N ARG A 39 1.86 -5.70 15.26
CA ARG A 39 2.37 -4.48 15.88
C ARG A 39 2.19 -3.29 14.94
N VAL A 40 2.56 -3.42 13.67
CA VAL A 40 2.34 -2.35 12.66
C VAL A 40 0.88 -1.95 12.58
N ARG A 41 -0.03 -2.93 12.47
CA ARG A 41 -1.46 -2.66 12.44
C ARG A 41 -1.91 -1.88 13.69
N SER A 42 -1.51 -2.32 14.87
CA SER A 42 -1.89 -1.66 16.12
C SER A 42 -1.36 -0.24 16.21
N GLU A 43 -0.10 -0.01 15.82
CA GLU A 43 0.50 1.33 15.87
C GLU A 43 -0.16 2.29 14.86
N ILE A 44 -0.47 1.81 13.65
CA ILE A 44 -1.20 2.62 12.67
C ILE A 44 -2.60 2.97 13.18
N GLU A 45 -3.34 1.98 13.68
CA GLU A 45 -4.70 2.23 14.22
C GLU A 45 -4.68 3.22 15.39
N LYS A 46 -3.65 3.20 16.23
CA LYS A 46 -3.45 4.18 17.31
C LYS A 46 -3.14 5.58 16.80
N ILE A 47 -2.23 5.71 15.83
CA ILE A 47 -1.78 7.02 15.31
C ILE A 47 -2.89 7.70 14.51
N VAL A 48 -3.58 6.93 13.68
CA VAL A 48 -4.59 7.47 12.75
C VAL A 48 -5.92 7.66 13.49
N GLY A 49 -6.26 6.79 14.43
CA GLY A 49 -7.52 6.85 15.16
C GLY A 49 -8.73 6.51 14.29
N THR A 50 -9.90 6.90 14.80
CA THR A 50 -11.18 6.83 14.09
C THR A 50 -11.62 8.23 13.68
N GLY A 51 -12.07 8.39 12.45
CA GLY A 51 -12.65 9.64 11.97
C GLY A 51 -14.06 9.89 12.51
N ASP A 52 -14.48 11.14 12.41
CA ASP A 52 -15.79 11.61 12.89
C ASP A 52 -16.91 11.45 11.84
N ASN A 53 -16.60 10.88 10.67
CA ASN A 53 -17.52 10.89 9.54
C ASN A 53 -18.43 9.65 9.54
N VAL A 54 -19.63 9.85 10.08
CA VAL A 54 -20.75 8.91 10.01
C VAL A 54 -21.53 9.24 8.74
N MET A 55 -21.34 8.42 7.70
CA MET A 55 -22.09 8.41 6.41
C MET A 55 -21.53 9.27 5.26
N LEU A 56 -20.52 8.77 4.53
CA LEU A 56 -20.44 9.07 3.10
C LEU A 56 -21.29 8.08 2.30
N LEU A 57 -22.32 8.61 1.63
CA LEU A 57 -23.01 7.94 0.54
C LEU A 57 -22.24 8.23 -0.77
N GLY A 58 -21.32 7.34 -1.16
CA GLY A 58 -20.54 7.52 -2.39
C GLY A 58 -19.20 6.76 -2.40
N GLU A 59 -18.42 6.98 -3.45
CA GLU A 59 -17.03 6.49 -3.53
C GLU A 59 -16.12 7.29 -2.61
N ILE A 60 -15.26 6.60 -1.86
CA ILE A 60 -14.29 7.23 -0.95
C ILE A 60 -13.08 7.68 -1.79
N PRO A 61 -12.75 8.97 -1.86
CA PRO A 61 -11.65 9.47 -2.66
C PRO A 61 -10.28 9.08 -2.08
N PHE A 62 -9.27 8.97 -2.93
CA PHE A 62 -7.87 8.86 -2.50
C PHE A 62 -7.28 10.24 -2.19
N THR A 63 -6.44 10.30 -1.15
CA THR A 63 -5.61 11.49 -0.90
C THR A 63 -4.60 11.69 -2.05
N PRO A 64 -4.12 12.93 -2.30
CA PRO A 64 -3.10 13.18 -3.34
C PRO A 64 -1.84 12.32 -3.16
N ARG A 65 -1.43 12.10 -1.91
CA ARG A 65 -0.27 11.28 -1.58
C ARG A 65 -0.52 9.79 -1.86
N ALA A 66 -1.71 9.28 -1.53
CA ALA A 66 -2.09 7.91 -1.85
C ALA A 66 -2.16 7.68 -3.37
N LYS A 67 -2.73 8.63 -4.12
CA LYS A 67 -2.73 8.59 -5.58
C LYS A 67 -1.30 8.55 -6.14
N LYS A 68 -0.40 9.38 -5.61
CA LYS A 68 1.01 9.38 -6.03
C LYS A 68 1.71 8.05 -5.76
N VAL A 69 1.44 7.40 -4.62
CA VAL A 69 2.00 6.08 -4.30
C VAL A 69 1.54 5.03 -5.32
N LEU A 70 0.26 5.04 -5.72
CA LEU A 70 -0.26 4.13 -6.73
C LEU A 70 0.37 4.39 -8.11
N GLU A 71 0.53 5.66 -8.50
CA GLU A 71 1.22 6.05 -9.74
C GLU A 71 2.67 5.53 -9.76
N LEU A 72 3.42 5.73 -8.67
CA LEU A 72 4.79 5.25 -8.56
C LEU A 72 4.88 3.73 -8.70
N ALA A 73 3.98 2.99 -8.04
CA ALA A 73 3.93 1.53 -8.17
C ALA A 73 3.64 1.07 -9.61
N LEU A 74 2.76 1.77 -10.33
CA LEU A 74 2.47 1.48 -11.73
C LEU A 74 3.66 1.77 -12.64
N ASP A 75 4.40 2.85 -12.38
CA ASP A 75 5.60 3.21 -13.13
C ASP A 75 6.75 2.25 -12.87
N ASP A 76 6.94 1.81 -11.62
CA ASP A 76 7.95 0.82 -11.26
C ASP A 76 7.67 -0.54 -11.92
N ARG A 77 6.41 -0.97 -11.95
CA ARG A 77 6.00 -2.15 -12.72
C ARG A 77 6.37 -2.04 -14.19
N LYS A 78 6.15 -0.88 -14.82
CA LYS A 78 6.53 -0.64 -16.22
C LYS A 78 8.04 -0.73 -16.40
N ARG A 79 8.83 -0.11 -15.52
CA ARG A 79 10.30 -0.16 -15.57
C ARG A 79 10.83 -1.58 -15.43
N GLN A 80 10.32 -2.36 -14.48
CA GLN A 80 10.70 -3.77 -14.34
C GLN A 80 10.32 -4.60 -15.57
N SER A 81 9.15 -4.37 -16.17
CA SER A 81 8.74 -5.06 -17.40
C SER A 81 9.57 -4.70 -18.64
N LEU A 82 10.32 -3.60 -18.59
CA LEU A 82 11.26 -3.18 -19.63
C LEU A 82 12.67 -3.74 -19.40
N GLN A 83 13.11 -3.92 -18.14
CA GLN A 83 14.41 -4.53 -17.83
C GLN A 83 14.46 -6.04 -18.11
N VAL A 84 13.33 -6.74 -18.10
CA VAL A 84 13.25 -8.20 -18.38
C VAL A 84 13.32 -8.51 -19.89
N ARG A 85 13.50 -7.51 -20.76
CA ARG A 85 13.47 -7.66 -22.24
C ARG A 85 14.82 -7.53 -22.95
N ILE A 86 15.95 -7.72 -22.26
CA ILE A 86 17.27 -7.76 -22.91
C ILE A 86 17.76 -9.22 -22.98
N PRO A 87 17.66 -9.92 -24.14
CA PRO A 87 18.37 -11.18 -24.32
C PRO A 87 19.89 -10.92 -24.34
N PRO A 88 20.71 -11.70 -23.62
CA PRO A 88 22.16 -11.61 -23.70
C PRO A 88 22.63 -12.30 -24.99
N CYS A 89 22.56 -11.61 -26.12
CA CYS A 89 23.19 -12.03 -27.36
C CYS A 89 23.94 -10.85 -28.00
N ALA A 90 24.99 -10.38 -27.33
CA ALA A 90 26.00 -9.51 -27.93
C ALA A 90 27.28 -9.56 -27.08
N ALA A 91 27.88 -10.74 -26.96
CA ALA A 91 29.26 -10.89 -26.55
C ALA A 91 29.85 -12.08 -27.30
N SER A 92 30.73 -11.73 -28.26
CA SER A 92 31.65 -12.60 -29.02
C SER A 92 31.07 -13.36 -30.21
#